data_AF-A0A9N7VNP0-F1
#
_entry.id   AF-A0A9N7VNP0-F1
#
_cell.length_a   1.000
_cell.length_b   1.000
_cell.length_c   1.000
_cell.angle_alpha   90.00
_cell.angle_beta   90.00
_cell.angle_gamma   90.00
#
_symmetry.space_group_name_H-M   'P 1'
#
loop_
_entity.id
_entity.type
_entity.pdbx_description
1 polymer ?
#
loop_
_entity_poly.entity_id
_entity_poly.type
_entity_poly.pdbx_seq_one_letter_code
_entity_poly.pdbx_strand_id
1 'polypeptide(L)'
;MATRSAIQENEMAAHQKMTLRVILTEADIRKVILNTRPTTVKDLIDELKESLGFDYNCCLQYQDPDFNYELCNLTHIADLPEKPTLKVIPILELLSVSMSDDILNDTHSTADTEILSRSSQERQKHWPEQFEIPGAHSAEGEPAKKNIKKAKKGELNYLPNFPEGFDQLSLEGARKDLVDEMQKREPNGKPVKQMMDLTFALRRKEVVDSEPAITTMMERWPALFTEDQIYMEFRRIVGKDLKKEFFDGIDQHSPRLVEIFRCKRGIIGQQLTQLSQETKTTEPTDIRTMMLRGLPILLQDNPNDFFKACFDSDDDDSYQHIDIGILLVEQEGAMLSSSMHLYPASLKIIIEGKVVMGNIEDLPRAVCLLFGLAYALHLNYPKSMKHTFQFIQQDLSRVPESPRMPHQ
;
A
#
# COMPACT_ATOMS: atom_id res chain seq x y z
N MET A 1 58.51 -1.49 -40.54
CA MET A 1 57.82 -2.78 -40.82
C MET A 1 57.06 -3.21 -39.57
N ALA A 2 55.87 -2.64 -39.34
CA ALA A 2 55.06 -2.96 -38.16
C ALA A 2 53.56 -2.92 -38.52
N THR A 3 53.11 -3.69 -39.51
CA THR A 3 51.73 -3.52 -40.03
C THR A 3 51.17 -4.79 -40.71
N ARG A 4 51.31 -5.95 -40.07
CA ARG A 4 50.45 -7.10 -40.39
C ARG A 4 50.09 -7.92 -39.15
N SER A 5 51.06 -8.17 -38.27
CA SER A 5 50.80 -8.85 -36.98
C SER A 5 49.89 -8.05 -36.06
N ALA A 6 50.11 -6.74 -35.91
CA ALA A 6 49.29 -5.88 -35.05
C ALA A 6 47.87 -5.66 -35.60
N ILE A 7 47.68 -5.74 -36.92
CA ILE A 7 46.36 -5.63 -37.56
C ILE A 7 45.59 -6.94 -37.37
N GLN A 8 46.29 -8.09 -37.45
CA GLN A 8 45.70 -9.41 -37.26
C GLN A 8 45.40 -9.71 -35.77
N GLU A 9 46.18 -9.18 -34.82
CA GLU A 9 45.85 -9.22 -33.39
C GLU A 9 44.66 -8.30 -33.04
N ASN A 10 44.53 -7.14 -33.70
CA ASN A 10 43.35 -6.28 -33.53
C ASN A 10 42.07 -6.87 -34.17
N GLU A 11 42.19 -7.58 -35.30
CA GLU A 11 41.06 -8.30 -35.92
C GLU A 11 40.62 -9.53 -35.12
N MET A 12 41.57 -10.23 -34.46
CA MET A 12 41.27 -11.36 -33.57
C MET A 12 40.69 -10.93 -32.21
N ALA A 13 41.01 -9.72 -31.73
CA ALA A 13 40.42 -9.16 -30.52
C ALA A 13 38.95 -8.70 -30.72
N ALA A 14 38.55 -8.38 -31.95
CA ALA A 14 37.24 -7.81 -32.27
C ALA A 14 36.07 -8.81 -32.30
N HIS A 15 36.33 -10.13 -32.22
CA HIS A 15 35.33 -11.19 -32.42
C HIS A 15 35.16 -12.14 -31.23
N GLN A 16 35.42 -11.65 -30.00
CA GLN A 16 35.28 -12.51 -28.83
C GLN A 16 33.80 -12.80 -28.54
N LYS A 17 33.38 -14.03 -28.88
CA LYS A 17 32.05 -14.54 -28.56
C LYS A 17 31.81 -14.48 -27.05
N MET A 18 30.66 -13.94 -26.65
CA MET A 18 30.30 -13.81 -25.25
C MET A 18 29.24 -14.86 -24.88
N THR A 19 29.54 -15.70 -23.89
CA THR A 19 28.58 -16.70 -23.40
C THR A 19 27.93 -16.20 -22.12
N LEU A 20 26.60 -16.16 -22.11
CA LEU A 20 25.78 -15.61 -21.04
C LEU A 20 24.85 -16.69 -20.48
N ARG A 21 24.56 -16.65 -19.18
CA ARG A 21 23.41 -17.34 -18.58
C ARG A 21 22.33 -16.31 -18.33
N VAL A 22 21.18 -16.41 -19.00
CA VAL A 22 20.10 -15.40 -18.95
C VAL A 22 18.89 -15.99 -18.24
N ILE A 23 18.43 -15.30 -17.20
CA ILE A 23 17.24 -15.62 -16.41
C ILE A 23 16.12 -14.69 -16.88
N LEU A 24 15.12 -15.24 -17.57
CA LEU A 24 13.88 -14.52 -17.92
C LEU A 24 12.87 -14.61 -16.78
N THR A 25 12.75 -15.80 -16.19
CA THR A 25 11.96 -16.09 -14.98
C THR A 25 12.69 -17.14 -14.15
N GLU A 26 12.24 -17.44 -12.93
CA GLU A 26 12.82 -18.54 -12.13
C GLU A 26 12.68 -19.91 -12.81
N ALA A 27 11.67 -20.08 -13.68
CA ALA A 27 11.44 -21.30 -14.44
C ALA A 27 12.06 -21.30 -15.85
N ASP A 28 12.47 -20.14 -16.38
CA ASP A 28 13.04 -19.99 -17.73
C ASP A 28 14.44 -19.34 -17.66
N ILE A 29 15.45 -20.21 -17.73
CA ILE A 29 16.86 -19.87 -17.65
C ILE A 29 17.57 -20.47 -18.86
N ARG A 30 18.19 -19.63 -19.67
CA ARG A 30 18.79 -20.04 -20.95
C ARG A 30 20.26 -19.69 -21.02
N LYS A 31 21.01 -20.46 -21.81
CA LYS A 31 22.38 -20.14 -22.21
C LYS A 31 22.33 -19.42 -23.55
N VAL A 32 22.85 -18.21 -23.62
CA VAL A 32 22.92 -17.38 -24.83
C VAL A 32 24.37 -17.21 -25.24
N ILE A 33 24.65 -17.23 -26.56
CA ILE A 33 25.99 -16.99 -27.10
C ILE A 33 25.88 -15.84 -28.09
N LEU A 34 26.48 -14.70 -27.74
CA LEU A 34 26.61 -13.55 -28.61
C LEU A 34 27.86 -13.70 -29.48
N ASN A 35 27.76 -13.34 -30.75
CA ASN A 35 28.87 -13.47 -31.70
C ASN A 35 29.96 -12.40 -31.48
N THR A 36 29.57 -11.28 -30.89
CA THR A 36 30.43 -10.15 -30.54
C THR A 36 30.17 -9.74 -29.10
N ARG A 37 31.16 -9.12 -28.44
CA ARG A 37 30.95 -8.52 -27.13
C ARG A 37 30.24 -7.18 -27.31
N PRO A 38 29.07 -6.95 -26.69
CA PRO A 38 28.37 -5.67 -26.78
C PRO A 38 29.23 -4.52 -26.25
N THR A 39 29.10 -3.34 -26.84
CA THR A 39 29.82 -2.14 -26.39
C THR A 39 29.04 -1.30 -25.38
N THR A 40 27.72 -1.41 -25.41
CA THR A 40 26.82 -0.73 -24.47
C THR A 40 25.82 -1.71 -23.87
N VAL A 41 25.21 -1.32 -22.74
CA VAL A 41 24.09 -2.09 -22.15
C VAL A 41 22.90 -2.15 -23.10
N LYS A 42 22.69 -1.10 -23.91
CA LYS A 42 21.62 -1.08 -24.93
C LYS A 42 21.86 -2.12 -26.03
N ASP A 43 23.08 -2.19 -26.58
CA ASP A 43 23.44 -3.19 -27.59
C ASP A 43 23.21 -4.61 -27.04
N LEU A 44 23.60 -4.86 -25.78
CA LEU A 44 23.35 -6.14 -25.12
C LEU A 44 21.85 -6.45 -25.00
N ILE A 45 21.02 -5.47 -24.65
CA ILE A 45 19.56 -5.65 -24.58
C ILE A 45 19.00 -5.98 -25.97
N ASP A 46 19.41 -5.26 -27.01
CA ASP A 46 18.93 -5.46 -28.38
C ASP A 46 19.33 -6.86 -28.91
N GLU A 47 20.57 -7.30 -28.67
CA GLU A 47 21.01 -8.66 -29.01
C GLU A 47 20.26 -9.75 -28.22
N LEU A 48 19.94 -9.50 -26.94
CA LEU A 48 19.14 -10.42 -26.13
C LEU A 48 17.68 -10.50 -26.61
N LYS A 49 17.08 -9.37 -27.00
CA LYS A 49 15.74 -9.33 -27.60
C LYS A 49 15.69 -10.19 -28.85
N GLU A 50 16.66 -10.03 -29.76
CA GLU A 50 16.76 -10.82 -30.99
C GLU A 50 16.99 -12.31 -30.69
N SER A 51 17.92 -12.63 -29.80
CA SER A 51 18.27 -14.03 -29.50
C SER A 51 17.19 -14.79 -28.71
N LEU A 52 16.39 -14.10 -27.89
CA LEU A 52 15.41 -14.72 -26.99
C LEU A 52 13.96 -14.53 -27.43
N GLY A 53 13.71 -13.65 -28.41
CA GLY A 53 12.41 -13.44 -29.02
C GLY A 53 11.42 -12.65 -28.15
N PHE A 54 11.90 -11.65 -27.42
CA PHE A 54 11.04 -10.73 -26.67
C PHE A 54 11.20 -9.29 -27.19
N ASP A 55 10.12 -8.51 -27.23
CA ASP A 55 10.13 -7.14 -27.77
C ASP A 55 10.00 -6.04 -26.69
N TYR A 56 9.62 -6.41 -25.46
CA TYR A 56 9.43 -5.47 -24.35
C TYR A 56 10.73 -4.79 -23.92
N ASN A 57 10.64 -3.55 -23.42
CA ASN A 57 11.79 -2.89 -22.81
C ASN A 57 12.16 -3.57 -21.49
N CYS A 58 13.44 -3.56 -21.14
CA CYS A 58 13.92 -4.23 -19.95
C CYS A 58 15.17 -3.55 -19.39
N CYS A 59 15.44 -3.79 -18.12
CA CYS A 59 16.75 -3.60 -17.53
C CYS A 59 17.38 -4.97 -17.21
N LEU A 60 18.69 -4.96 -17.06
CA LEU A 60 19.46 -6.16 -16.76
C LEU A 60 20.03 -6.05 -15.35
N GLN A 61 19.94 -7.14 -14.60
CA GLN A 61 20.75 -7.36 -13.41
C GLN A 61 21.81 -8.42 -13.71
N TYR A 62 22.95 -8.36 -13.05
CA TYR A 62 24.00 -9.37 -13.15
C TYR A 62 24.40 -9.86 -11.75
N GLN A 63 24.89 -11.10 -11.67
CA GLN A 63 25.50 -11.59 -10.44
C GLN A 63 26.91 -11.01 -10.31
N ASP A 64 27.13 -10.20 -9.28
CA ASP A 64 28.41 -9.54 -9.03
C ASP A 64 29.32 -10.43 -8.14
N PRO A 65 30.50 -10.87 -8.64
CA PRO A 65 31.44 -11.67 -7.86
C PRO A 65 31.92 -11.00 -6.57
N ASP A 66 31.96 -9.66 -6.51
CA ASP A 66 32.45 -8.92 -5.34
C ASP A 66 31.40 -8.86 -4.21
N PHE A 67 30.13 -9.10 -4.53
CA PHE A 67 29.00 -9.14 -3.57
C PHE A 67 28.46 -10.55 -3.35
N ASN A 68 29.32 -11.56 -3.31
CA ASN A 68 28.94 -12.97 -3.12
C ASN A 68 27.91 -13.47 -4.17
N TYR A 69 27.98 -12.98 -5.41
CA TYR A 69 27.07 -13.32 -6.51
C TYR A 69 25.60 -12.92 -6.30
N GLU A 70 25.34 -11.94 -5.42
CA GLU A 70 24.06 -11.25 -5.34
C GLU A 70 23.77 -10.45 -6.62
N LEU A 71 22.49 -10.20 -6.89
CA LEU A 71 22.05 -9.49 -8.11
C LEU A 71 22.24 -7.98 -7.96
N CYS A 72 22.98 -7.38 -8.89
CA CYS A 72 23.18 -5.94 -9.02
C CYS A 72 22.67 -5.43 -10.36
N ASN A 73 22.16 -4.19 -10.42
CA ASN A 73 21.74 -3.58 -11.69
C ASN A 73 22.95 -3.35 -12.59
N LEU A 74 22.85 -3.73 -13.85
CA LEU A 74 23.90 -3.50 -14.84
C LEU A 74 23.79 -2.09 -15.42
N THR A 75 24.74 -1.22 -15.10
CA THR A 75 24.82 0.15 -15.64
C THR A 75 25.92 0.31 -16.69
N HIS A 76 27.03 -0.43 -16.57
CA HIS A 76 28.13 -0.41 -17.52
C HIS A 76 28.52 -1.81 -17.95
N ILE A 77 28.74 -2.01 -19.26
CA ILE A 77 29.11 -3.34 -19.80
C ILE A 77 30.46 -3.86 -19.28
N ALA A 78 31.31 -2.94 -18.78
CA ALA A 78 32.60 -3.24 -18.19
C ALA A 78 32.48 -3.99 -16.84
N ASP A 79 31.33 -3.87 -16.17
CA ASP A 79 31.06 -4.51 -14.89
C ASP A 79 30.80 -6.02 -15.04
N LEU A 80 30.58 -6.50 -16.27
CA LEU A 80 30.29 -7.91 -16.52
C LEU A 80 31.55 -8.80 -16.42
N PRO A 81 31.50 -9.88 -15.60
CA PRO A 81 32.54 -10.90 -15.61
C PRO A 81 32.56 -11.65 -16.94
N GLU A 82 33.58 -12.51 -17.15
CA GLU A 82 33.78 -13.24 -18.41
C GLU A 82 32.60 -14.15 -18.80
N LYS A 83 31.91 -14.72 -17.79
CA LYS A 83 30.71 -15.56 -17.96
C LYS A 83 29.59 -15.07 -17.04
N PRO A 84 28.91 -13.99 -17.40
CA PRO A 84 27.93 -13.38 -16.51
C PRO A 84 26.62 -14.18 -16.50
N THR A 85 25.99 -14.19 -15.32
CA THR A 85 24.58 -14.51 -15.17
C THR A 85 23.81 -13.21 -15.19
N LEU A 86 22.87 -13.07 -16.14
CA LEU A 86 22.01 -11.91 -16.29
C LEU A 86 20.57 -12.27 -15.91
N LYS A 87 19.85 -11.37 -15.25
CA LYS A 87 18.41 -11.44 -15.03
C LYS A 87 17.74 -10.31 -15.79
N VAL A 88 16.79 -10.64 -16.64
CA VAL A 88 16.01 -9.68 -17.43
C VAL A 88 14.82 -9.21 -16.59
N ILE A 89 14.71 -7.91 -16.41
CA ILE A 89 13.62 -7.28 -15.65
C ILE A 89 12.82 -6.40 -16.63
N PRO A 90 11.60 -6.80 -17.03
CA PRO A 90 10.77 -6.01 -17.93
C PRO A 90 10.52 -4.59 -17.38
N ILE A 91 10.65 -3.60 -18.25
CA ILE A 91 10.26 -2.19 -18.09
C ILE A 91 9.04 -2.01 -19.00
N LEU A 92 7.87 -1.83 -18.40
CA LEU A 92 6.63 -1.66 -19.17
C LEU A 92 6.56 -0.22 -19.69
N GLU A 93 6.63 -0.03 -21.02
CA GLU A 93 6.36 1.25 -21.69
C GLU A 93 4.94 1.23 -22.28
N LEU A 94 4.13 2.24 -21.96
CA LEU A 94 2.80 2.45 -22.56
C LEU A 94 2.95 3.38 -23.78
N LEU A 95 2.53 2.93 -24.96
CA LEU A 95 2.46 3.78 -26.15
C LEU A 95 1.22 4.68 -26.08
N SER A 96 1.43 6.00 -26.01
CA SER A 96 0.37 6.99 -26.14
C SER A 96 -0.14 7.08 -27.58
N VAL A 97 -1.42 6.85 -27.81
CA VAL A 97 -2.10 7.21 -29.06
C VAL A 97 -2.35 8.71 -29.03
N SER A 98 -1.65 9.46 -29.88
CA SER A 98 -1.83 10.89 -30.07
C SER A 98 -3.20 11.16 -30.70
N MET A 99 -4.10 11.80 -29.96
CA MET A 99 -5.23 12.54 -30.53
C MET A 99 -4.87 14.03 -30.59
N SER A 100 -5.21 14.60 -31.73
CA SER A 100 -4.74 15.86 -32.31
C SER A 100 -4.96 17.10 -31.45
N ASP A 101 -3.99 18.00 -31.49
CA ASP A 101 -4.12 19.43 -31.16
C ASP A 101 -5.26 20.07 -31.96
N ASP A 102 -6.08 20.89 -31.29
CA ASP A 102 -6.46 22.20 -31.83
C ASP A 102 -7.17 23.11 -30.78
N ILE A 103 -6.50 24.25 -30.52
CA ILE A 103 -6.99 25.62 -30.25
C ILE A 103 -7.48 26.01 -28.83
N LEU A 104 -6.52 26.61 -28.08
CA LEU A 104 -6.47 27.96 -27.48
C LEU A 104 -7.79 28.70 -27.15
N ASN A 105 -7.91 29.26 -25.93
CA ASN A 105 -7.47 30.65 -25.67
C ASN A 105 -7.58 31.06 -24.18
N ASP A 106 -6.70 31.99 -23.80
CA ASP A 106 -6.50 32.67 -22.52
C ASP A 106 -7.76 33.25 -21.85
N THR A 107 -7.71 33.45 -20.52
CA THR A 107 -7.80 34.79 -19.89
C THR A 107 -7.38 34.74 -18.41
N HIS A 108 -6.48 35.66 -18.04
CA HIS A 108 -6.06 35.99 -16.68
C HIS A 108 -7.21 36.28 -15.71
N SER A 109 -7.10 35.79 -14.46
CA SER A 109 -7.86 36.35 -13.34
C SER A 109 -7.00 36.39 -12.08
N THR A 110 -6.60 37.60 -11.71
CA THR A 110 -5.98 37.99 -10.44
C THR A 110 -7.05 38.17 -9.38
N ALA A 111 -6.87 37.54 -8.23
CA ALA A 111 -7.51 37.96 -6.98
C ALA A 111 -6.52 37.84 -5.83
N ASP A 112 -6.11 39.00 -5.33
CA ASP A 112 -5.39 39.19 -4.09
C ASP A 112 -6.26 38.80 -2.88
N THR A 113 -5.65 38.23 -1.85
CA THR A 113 -6.21 38.34 -0.49
C THR A 113 -5.11 38.33 0.56
N GLU A 114 -5.36 39.12 1.59
CA GLU A 114 -4.38 39.79 2.43
C GLU A 114 -3.72 38.89 3.47
N ILE A 115 -2.46 39.23 3.74
CA ILE A 115 -1.58 38.65 4.76
C ILE A 115 -2.04 39.13 6.14
N LEU A 116 -2.48 38.21 7.00
CA LEU A 116 -2.51 38.44 8.44
C LEU A 116 -1.37 37.69 9.13
N SER A 117 -0.29 38.43 9.34
CA SER A 117 0.79 38.10 10.26
C SER A 117 0.24 37.94 11.69
N ARG A 118 0.33 36.73 12.25
CA ARG A 118 0.34 36.54 13.70
C ARG A 118 1.55 35.72 14.12
N SER A 119 2.22 36.30 15.11
CA SER A 119 3.52 35.97 15.70
C SER A 119 3.74 34.50 16.04
N SER A 120 4.86 33.97 15.54
CA SER A 120 5.58 32.82 16.08
C SER A 120 6.12 33.14 17.48
N GLN A 121 5.53 32.61 18.55
CA GLN A 121 6.15 32.44 19.87
C GLN A 121 5.18 31.76 20.87
N GLU A 122 4.83 30.47 20.68
CA GLU A 122 4.16 29.72 21.77
C GLU A 122 4.18 28.19 21.60
N ARG A 123 5.30 27.61 21.12
CA ARG A 123 5.45 26.14 21.09
C ARG A 123 6.83 25.65 21.52
N GLN A 124 7.31 26.19 22.64
CA GLN A 124 8.34 25.56 23.46
C GLN A 124 7.91 25.60 24.92
N LYS A 125 7.28 24.51 25.40
CA LYS A 125 7.28 24.16 26.82
C LYS A 125 7.52 22.65 26.95
N HIS A 126 8.54 22.33 27.72
CA HIS A 126 9.03 20.99 28.03
C HIS A 126 8.03 20.24 28.93
N TRP A 127 8.02 18.90 28.83
CA TRP A 127 7.18 18.00 29.63
C TRP A 127 7.59 17.99 31.11
N PRO A 128 6.66 17.83 32.07
CA PRO A 128 7.02 17.64 33.49
C PRO A 128 7.67 16.27 33.73
N GLU A 129 8.72 16.22 34.55
CA GLU A 129 9.45 14.98 34.87
C GLU A 129 8.69 14.01 35.81
N GLN A 130 7.55 14.42 36.38
CA GLN A 130 6.71 13.54 37.19
C GLN A 130 5.23 13.87 37.02
N PHE A 131 4.43 12.84 36.79
CA PHE A 131 2.98 12.90 36.62
C PHE A 131 2.34 11.99 37.67
N GLU A 132 1.61 12.56 38.63
CA GLU A 132 0.85 11.78 39.62
C GLU A 132 -0.53 11.43 39.06
N ILE A 133 -0.85 10.13 39.01
CA ILE A 133 -2.14 9.60 38.55
C ILE A 133 -3.07 9.46 39.78
N PRO A 134 -4.30 10.01 39.77
CA PRO A 134 -5.26 9.80 40.84
C PRO A 134 -5.63 8.32 41.00
N GLY A 135 -5.44 7.79 42.21
CA GLY A 135 -5.49 6.36 42.51
C GLY A 135 -6.86 5.70 42.32
N ALA A 136 -6.87 4.56 41.64
CA ALA A 136 -7.94 3.59 41.71
C ALA A 136 -7.72 2.69 42.94
N HIS A 137 -8.67 2.73 43.89
CA HIS A 137 -8.72 1.77 44.97
C HIS A 137 -8.93 0.36 44.41
N SER A 138 -7.95 -0.53 44.63
CA SER A 138 -8.08 -1.95 44.32
C SER A 138 -9.02 -2.60 45.33
N ALA A 139 -10.12 -3.20 44.84
CA ALA A 139 -10.78 -4.29 45.54
C ALA A 139 -10.08 -5.60 45.17
N GLU A 140 -9.72 -6.36 46.20
CA GLU A 140 -8.93 -7.59 46.13
C GLU A 140 -9.65 -8.74 45.38
N GLY A 141 -8.88 -9.50 44.61
CA GLY A 141 -9.11 -10.94 44.44
C GLY A 141 -9.73 -11.43 43.14
N GLU A 142 -9.02 -11.35 42.01
CA GLU A 142 -9.17 -12.33 40.91
C GLU A 142 -7.80 -12.78 40.38
N PRO A 143 -7.60 -14.08 40.10
CA PRO A 143 -6.30 -14.61 39.69
C PRO A 143 -5.93 -14.11 38.28
N ALA A 144 -4.66 -13.76 38.11
CA ALA A 144 -4.10 -13.28 36.84
C ALA A 144 -4.44 -14.24 35.67
N LYS A 145 -5.31 -13.80 34.76
CA LYS A 145 -5.59 -14.48 33.49
C LYS A 145 -4.30 -14.46 32.66
N LYS A 146 -3.59 -15.59 32.62
CA LYS A 146 -2.24 -15.70 32.02
C LYS A 146 -2.17 -15.60 30.48
N ASN A 147 -3.25 -15.34 29.75
CA ASN A 147 -3.25 -15.29 28.29
C ASN A 147 -4.06 -14.12 27.70
N ILE A 148 -3.99 -12.92 28.29
CA ILE A 148 -4.58 -11.74 27.63
C ILE A 148 -3.68 -11.39 26.45
N LYS A 149 -4.19 -11.56 25.22
CA LYS A 149 -3.56 -11.01 24.01
C LYS A 149 -3.34 -9.51 24.24
N LYS A 150 -2.23 -8.95 23.75
CA LYS A 150 -1.84 -7.56 24.06
C LYS A 150 -2.14 -6.64 22.89
N ALA A 151 -2.50 -5.40 23.20
CA ALA A 151 -2.54 -4.32 22.21
C ALA A 151 -1.18 -4.21 21.50
N LYS A 152 -1.22 -4.15 20.17
CA LYS A 152 0.00 -4.05 19.34
C LYS A 152 0.06 -2.76 18.52
N LYS A 153 -1.06 -2.08 18.33
CA LYS A 153 -1.20 -0.93 17.42
C LYS A 153 -1.67 0.36 18.10
N GLY A 154 -1.32 0.61 19.36
CA GLY A 154 -1.74 1.84 20.05
C GLY A 154 -3.24 1.88 20.37
N GLU A 155 -3.86 0.70 20.51
CA GLU A 155 -5.29 0.54 20.84
C GLU A 155 -5.51 0.92 22.32
N LEU A 156 -6.27 2.01 22.58
CA LEU A 156 -6.64 2.44 23.93
C LEU A 156 -7.63 1.46 24.57
N ASN A 157 -8.60 1.00 23.77
CA ASN A 157 -9.67 0.11 24.22
C ASN A 157 -9.52 -1.27 23.58
N TYR A 158 -8.47 -2.01 23.99
CA TYR A 158 -8.16 -3.34 23.45
C TYR A 158 -9.18 -4.42 23.82
N LEU A 159 -9.55 -4.48 25.10
CA LEU A 159 -10.56 -5.38 25.69
C LEU A 159 -11.32 -4.60 26.78
N PRO A 160 -12.25 -3.71 26.42
CA PRO A 160 -13.00 -2.89 27.38
C PRO A 160 -13.99 -3.76 28.18
N ASN A 161 -14.31 -3.31 29.40
CA ASN A 161 -15.35 -3.95 30.23
C ASN A 161 -16.74 -3.69 29.65
N PHE A 162 -17.69 -4.57 29.97
CA PHE A 162 -19.09 -4.33 29.64
C PHE A 162 -19.64 -3.09 30.36
N PRO A 163 -20.57 -2.34 29.74
CA PRO A 163 -21.23 -1.22 30.38
C PRO A 163 -21.95 -1.65 31.67
N GLU A 164 -22.06 -0.74 32.63
CA GLU A 164 -22.74 -1.01 33.89
C GLU A 164 -24.19 -1.44 33.68
N GLY A 165 -24.61 -2.51 34.36
CA GLY A 165 -25.94 -3.09 34.22
C GLY A 165 -26.15 -4.02 33.02
N PHE A 166 -25.12 -4.25 32.20
CA PHE A 166 -25.19 -5.15 31.06
C PHE A 166 -24.32 -6.39 31.26
N ASP A 167 -24.88 -7.53 30.91
CA ASP A 167 -24.19 -8.81 30.83
C ASP A 167 -24.04 -9.27 29.36
N GLN A 168 -23.40 -10.41 29.14
CA GLN A 168 -23.18 -10.90 27.77
C GLN A 168 -24.50 -11.21 27.05
N LEU A 169 -25.53 -11.69 27.76
CA LEU A 169 -26.80 -12.10 27.18
C LEU A 169 -27.62 -10.89 26.70
N SER A 170 -27.71 -9.85 27.52
CA SER A 170 -28.38 -8.59 27.17
C SER A 170 -27.71 -7.89 25.99
N LEU A 171 -26.37 -7.86 25.95
CA LEU A 171 -25.63 -7.31 24.81
C LEU A 171 -25.80 -8.13 23.53
N GLU A 172 -25.89 -9.46 23.62
CA GLU A 172 -26.19 -10.31 22.47
C GLU A 172 -27.63 -10.09 21.97
N GLY A 173 -28.56 -9.73 22.85
CA GLY A 173 -29.90 -9.24 22.48
C GLY A 173 -29.82 -7.96 21.64
N ALA A 174 -29.12 -6.94 22.14
CA ALA A 174 -28.91 -5.68 21.40
C ALA A 174 -28.17 -5.87 20.06
N ARG A 175 -27.26 -6.85 19.96
CA ARG A 175 -26.63 -7.22 18.68
C ARG A 175 -27.64 -7.81 17.69
N LYS A 176 -28.58 -8.65 18.14
CA LYS A 176 -29.63 -9.18 17.26
C LYS A 176 -30.53 -8.05 16.75
N ASP A 177 -30.95 -7.15 17.63
CA ASP A 177 -31.73 -5.96 17.24
C ASP A 177 -30.98 -5.10 16.22
N LEU A 178 -29.66 -4.97 16.35
CA LEU A 178 -28.80 -4.30 15.36
C LEU A 178 -28.84 -5.00 13.99
N VAL A 179 -28.75 -6.33 13.96
CA VAL A 179 -28.85 -7.08 12.70
C VAL A 179 -30.23 -6.88 12.07
N ASP A 180 -31.30 -6.97 12.85
CA ASP A 180 -32.67 -6.77 12.36
C ASP A 180 -32.87 -5.36 11.80
N GLU A 181 -32.29 -4.33 12.44
CA GLU A 181 -32.29 -2.95 11.93
C GLU A 181 -31.54 -2.84 10.59
N MET A 182 -30.38 -3.50 10.46
CA MET A 182 -29.57 -3.49 9.24
C MET A 182 -30.18 -4.26 8.07
N GLN A 183 -31.12 -5.18 8.33
CA GLN A 183 -31.87 -5.91 7.30
C GLN A 183 -33.02 -5.10 6.70
N LYS A 184 -33.36 -3.95 7.29
CA LYS A 184 -34.40 -3.07 6.74
C LYS A 184 -33.95 -2.48 5.40
N ARG A 185 -34.92 -2.19 4.52
CA ARG A 185 -34.67 -1.56 3.23
C ARG A 185 -33.89 -0.24 3.36
N GLU A 186 -34.21 0.53 4.40
CA GLU A 186 -33.52 1.76 4.78
C GLU A 186 -33.22 1.69 6.29
N PRO A 187 -32.03 1.22 6.69
CA PRO A 187 -31.64 1.16 8.09
C PRO A 187 -31.59 2.56 8.71
N ASN A 188 -32.10 2.70 9.93
CA ASN A 188 -32.04 3.97 10.64
C ASN A 188 -30.68 4.15 11.33
N GLY A 189 -29.91 5.14 10.89
CA GLY A 189 -28.57 5.38 11.41
C GLY A 189 -28.49 5.70 12.91
N LYS A 190 -29.56 6.29 13.49
CA LYS A 190 -29.57 6.66 14.93
C LYS A 190 -29.57 5.44 15.86
N PRO A 191 -30.52 4.49 15.77
CA PRO A 191 -30.50 3.28 16.58
C PRO A 191 -29.30 2.39 16.23
N VAL A 192 -28.87 2.30 14.96
CA VAL A 192 -27.64 1.59 14.58
C VAL A 192 -26.43 2.11 15.37
N LYS A 193 -26.23 3.43 15.39
CA LYS A 193 -25.14 4.07 16.14
C LYS A 193 -25.20 3.77 17.64
N GLN A 194 -26.39 3.87 18.24
CA GLN A 194 -26.60 3.60 19.66
C GLN A 194 -26.29 2.14 20.02
N MET A 195 -26.75 1.19 19.19
CA MET A 195 -26.50 -0.22 19.41
C MET A 195 -25.03 -0.57 19.18
N MET A 196 -24.38 0.02 18.16
CA MET A 196 -22.94 -0.14 17.94
C MET A 196 -22.09 0.39 19.10
N ASP A 197 -22.48 1.51 19.71
CA ASP A 197 -21.86 2.05 20.93
C ASP A 197 -22.06 1.10 22.12
N LEU A 198 -23.30 0.68 22.38
CA LEU A 198 -23.64 -0.20 23.50
C LEU A 198 -22.92 -1.55 23.44
N THR A 199 -22.80 -2.12 22.25
CA THR A 199 -22.27 -3.46 22.01
C THR A 199 -20.75 -3.50 21.77
N PHE A 200 -20.06 -2.36 21.85
CA PHE A 200 -18.63 -2.26 21.55
C PHE A 200 -17.79 -3.29 22.30
N ALA A 201 -18.00 -3.44 23.61
CA ALA A 201 -17.21 -4.36 24.42
C ALA A 201 -17.47 -5.84 24.08
N LEU A 202 -18.72 -6.20 23.75
CA LEU A 202 -19.07 -7.54 23.28
C LEU A 202 -18.37 -7.85 21.96
N ARG A 203 -18.48 -6.95 20.98
CA ARG A 203 -17.87 -7.09 19.67
C ARG A 203 -16.36 -7.18 19.75
N ARG A 204 -15.72 -6.32 20.56
CA ARG A 204 -14.27 -6.32 20.72
C ARG A 204 -13.75 -7.61 21.34
N LYS A 205 -14.45 -8.13 22.36
CA LYS A 205 -14.18 -9.44 22.94
C LYS A 205 -14.29 -10.55 21.90
N GLU A 206 -15.35 -10.55 21.09
CA GLU A 206 -15.55 -11.55 20.03
C GLU A 206 -14.42 -11.51 18.99
N VAL A 207 -14.06 -10.33 18.49
CA VAL A 207 -12.98 -10.13 17.51
C VAL A 207 -11.63 -10.62 18.05
N VAL A 208 -11.29 -10.27 19.30
CA VAL A 208 -9.96 -10.56 19.87
C VAL A 208 -9.84 -12.00 20.38
N ASP A 209 -10.87 -12.50 21.07
CA ASP A 209 -10.81 -13.82 21.72
C ASP A 209 -11.12 -14.94 20.72
N SER A 210 -12.15 -14.77 19.88
CA SER A 210 -12.64 -15.82 18.99
C SER A 210 -12.02 -15.79 17.60
N GLU A 211 -11.52 -14.64 17.15
CA GLU A 211 -10.98 -14.42 15.78
C GLU A 211 -11.85 -15.10 14.69
N PRO A 212 -13.15 -14.76 14.61
CA PRO A 212 -14.07 -15.40 13.67
C PRO A 212 -13.73 -15.04 12.22
N ALA A 213 -14.11 -15.92 11.29
CA ALA A 213 -13.98 -15.67 9.85
C ALA A 213 -14.76 -14.41 9.43
N ILE A 214 -14.29 -13.76 8.35
CA ILE A 214 -14.87 -12.50 7.87
C ILE A 214 -16.36 -12.63 7.53
N THR A 215 -16.79 -13.77 6.98
CA THR A 215 -18.20 -14.03 6.63
C THR A 215 -19.08 -14.03 7.88
N THR A 216 -18.61 -14.67 8.95
CA THR A 216 -19.28 -14.64 10.26
C THR A 216 -19.34 -13.22 10.83
N MET A 217 -18.28 -12.42 10.66
CA MET A 217 -18.30 -11.01 11.07
C MET A 217 -19.31 -10.18 10.30
N MET A 218 -19.42 -10.36 8.97
CA MET A 218 -20.40 -9.67 8.14
C MET A 218 -21.83 -10.03 8.53
N GLU A 219 -22.10 -11.29 8.86
CA GLU A 219 -23.41 -11.74 9.31
C GLU A 219 -23.77 -11.22 10.72
N ARG A 220 -22.81 -11.25 11.65
CA ARG A 220 -23.07 -10.91 13.05
C ARG A 220 -23.02 -9.41 13.33
N TRP A 221 -22.21 -8.67 12.57
CA TRP A 221 -21.95 -7.24 12.74
C TRP A 221 -22.02 -6.48 11.39
N PRO A 222 -23.13 -6.57 10.63
CA PRO A 222 -23.23 -5.97 9.30
C PRO A 222 -22.99 -4.45 9.31
N ALA A 223 -23.41 -3.75 10.37
CA ALA A 223 -23.18 -2.32 10.52
C ALA A 223 -21.70 -1.95 10.57
N LEU A 224 -20.81 -2.86 10.99
CA LEU A 224 -19.36 -2.62 11.09
C LEU A 224 -18.72 -2.33 9.73
N PHE A 225 -19.34 -2.81 8.64
CA PHE A 225 -18.88 -2.66 7.27
C PHE A 225 -19.55 -1.46 6.55
N THR A 226 -20.04 -0.49 7.33
CA THR A 226 -20.49 0.81 6.81
C THR A 226 -19.44 1.87 7.10
N GLU A 227 -19.27 2.82 6.17
CA GLU A 227 -18.25 3.87 6.29
C GLU A 227 -18.32 4.62 7.63
N ASP A 228 -19.52 5.07 8.03
CA ASP A 228 -19.71 5.80 9.28
C ASP A 228 -19.30 4.98 10.50
N GLN A 229 -19.65 3.69 10.53
CA GLN A 229 -19.30 2.84 11.67
C GLN A 229 -17.83 2.43 11.68
N ILE A 230 -17.15 2.34 10.53
CA ILE A 230 -15.69 2.10 10.49
C ILE A 230 -14.97 3.23 11.21
N TYR A 231 -15.30 4.50 10.89
CA TYR A 231 -14.69 5.65 11.56
C TYR A 231 -15.03 5.70 13.06
N MET A 232 -16.29 5.42 13.41
CA MET A 232 -16.70 5.39 14.81
C MET A 232 -16.02 4.27 15.59
N GLU A 233 -15.89 3.08 15.02
CA GLU A 233 -15.25 1.95 15.66
C GLU A 233 -13.76 2.21 15.87
N PHE A 234 -13.07 2.73 14.86
CA PHE A 234 -11.68 3.14 15.01
C PHE A 234 -11.54 4.16 16.13
N ARG A 235 -12.44 5.16 16.21
CA ARG A 235 -12.44 6.14 17.29
C ARG A 235 -12.68 5.50 18.66
N ARG A 236 -13.57 4.51 18.78
CA ARG A 236 -13.76 3.75 20.03
C ARG A 236 -12.48 3.00 20.41
N ILE A 237 -11.75 2.43 19.46
CA ILE A 237 -10.53 1.63 19.72
C ILE A 237 -9.32 2.51 20.06
N VAL A 238 -9.08 3.56 19.26
CA VAL A 238 -7.83 4.35 19.25
C VAL A 238 -8.01 5.74 19.89
N GLY A 239 -9.25 6.23 20.02
CA GLY A 239 -9.54 7.56 20.55
C GLY A 239 -9.30 8.70 19.57
N LYS A 240 -9.05 8.41 18.28
CA LYS A 240 -8.74 9.39 17.24
C LYS A 240 -9.79 9.43 16.13
N ASP A 241 -9.88 10.59 15.47
CA ASP A 241 -10.69 10.75 14.26
C ASP A 241 -9.89 10.26 13.05
N LEU A 242 -10.16 9.03 12.61
CA LEU A 242 -9.42 8.40 11.52
C LEU A 242 -9.44 9.24 10.24
N LYS A 243 -10.64 9.67 9.82
CA LYS A 243 -10.82 10.40 8.57
C LYS A 243 -9.99 11.68 8.62
N LYS A 244 -10.16 12.48 9.67
CA LYS A 244 -9.43 13.72 9.82
C LYS A 244 -7.92 13.49 9.88
N GLU A 245 -7.43 12.61 10.76
CA GLU A 245 -5.99 12.42 10.92
C GLU A 245 -5.36 11.90 9.63
N PHE A 246 -5.94 10.87 9.00
CA PHE A 246 -5.42 10.30 7.75
C PHE A 246 -5.30 11.33 6.63
N PHE A 247 -6.37 12.11 6.38
CA PHE A 247 -6.39 13.10 5.31
C PHE A 247 -5.50 14.32 5.61
N ASP A 248 -5.51 14.82 6.84
CA ASP A 248 -4.60 15.90 7.25
C ASP A 248 -3.13 15.44 7.14
N GLY A 249 -2.85 14.21 7.54
CA GLY A 249 -1.51 13.63 7.50
C GLY A 249 -1.00 13.50 6.07
N ILE A 250 -1.80 12.93 5.15
CA ILE A 250 -1.36 12.76 3.76
C ILE A 250 -1.13 14.12 3.09
N ASP A 251 -2.01 15.09 3.33
CA ASP A 251 -1.88 16.44 2.77
C ASP A 251 -0.63 17.15 3.32
N GLN A 252 -0.37 17.01 4.61
CA GLN A 252 0.82 17.56 5.26
C GLN A 252 2.12 16.99 4.67
N HIS A 253 2.16 15.68 4.38
CA HIS A 253 3.37 15.00 3.89
C HIS A 253 3.55 15.09 2.36
N SER A 254 2.48 15.34 1.61
CA SER A 254 2.47 15.33 0.14
C SER A 254 3.56 16.20 -0.50
N PRO A 255 3.77 17.49 -0.12
CA PRO A 255 4.79 18.33 -0.77
C PRO A 255 6.19 17.74 -0.67
N ARG A 256 6.55 17.19 0.50
CA ARG A 256 7.86 16.60 0.73
C ARG A 256 8.02 15.26 0.02
N LEU A 257 6.98 14.44 -0.02
CA LEU A 257 6.99 13.17 -0.72
C LEU A 257 7.12 13.37 -2.24
N VAL A 258 6.46 14.38 -2.81
CA VAL A 258 6.61 14.76 -4.22
C VAL A 258 8.06 15.13 -4.55
N GLU A 259 8.73 15.91 -3.69
CA GLU A 259 10.15 16.20 -3.84
C GLU A 259 11.01 14.93 -3.80
N ILE A 260 10.74 14.04 -2.85
CA ILE A 260 11.45 12.77 -2.72
C ILE A 260 11.25 11.93 -3.99
N PHE A 261 10.03 11.79 -4.49
CA PHE A 261 9.71 11.03 -5.70
C PHE A 261 10.54 11.51 -6.89
N ARG A 262 10.59 12.84 -7.11
CA ARG A 262 11.39 13.47 -8.18
C ARG A 262 12.91 13.27 -8.02
N CYS A 263 13.40 13.12 -6.80
CA CYS A 263 14.82 12.90 -6.54
C CYS A 263 15.25 11.43 -6.68
N LYS A 264 14.32 10.47 -6.66
CA LYS A 264 14.65 9.05 -6.79
C LYS A 264 15.14 8.75 -8.21
N ARG A 265 16.06 7.78 -8.31
CA ARG A 265 16.69 7.33 -9.57
C ARG A 265 16.57 5.81 -9.70
N GLY A 266 17.00 5.28 -10.85
CA GLY A 266 16.88 3.86 -11.16
C GLY A 266 15.42 3.44 -11.36
N ILE A 267 15.14 2.14 -11.18
CA ILE A 267 13.81 1.55 -11.41
C ILE A 267 12.74 2.23 -10.54
N ILE A 268 13.02 2.44 -9.25
CA ILE A 268 12.12 3.15 -8.32
C ILE A 268 11.83 4.56 -8.82
N GLY A 269 12.86 5.31 -9.25
CA GLY A 269 12.70 6.65 -9.81
C GLY A 269 11.87 6.68 -11.09
N GLN A 270 12.06 5.69 -11.97
CA GLN A 270 11.27 5.54 -13.20
C GLN A 270 9.79 5.28 -12.89
N GLN A 271 9.49 4.33 -11.99
CA GLN A 271 8.12 4.03 -11.58
C GLN A 271 7.42 5.23 -10.93
N LEU A 272 8.11 5.95 -10.04
CA LEU A 272 7.57 7.14 -9.40
C LEU A 272 7.37 8.31 -10.39
N THR A 273 8.28 8.45 -11.36
CA THR A 273 8.15 9.46 -12.42
C THR A 273 6.94 9.18 -13.30
N GLN A 274 6.75 7.91 -13.71
CA GLN A 274 5.58 7.49 -14.48
C GLN A 274 4.29 7.81 -13.72
N LEU A 275 4.21 7.44 -12.44
CA LEU A 275 3.05 7.72 -11.59
C LEU A 275 2.76 9.23 -11.48
N SER A 276 3.80 10.06 -11.37
CA SER A 276 3.66 11.51 -11.38
C SER A 276 3.19 12.08 -12.73
N GLN A 277 3.56 11.47 -13.85
CA GLN A 277 3.08 11.89 -15.18
C GLN A 277 1.60 11.55 -15.42
N GLU A 278 1.11 10.48 -14.81
CA GLU A 278 -0.31 10.09 -14.86
C GLU A 278 -1.18 11.04 -14.00
N THR A 279 -0.60 11.63 -12.95
CA THR A 279 -1.27 12.59 -12.07
C THR A 279 -1.23 13.99 -12.69
N LYS A 280 -2.12 14.24 -13.66
CA LYS A 280 -2.11 15.48 -14.46
C LYS A 280 -2.79 16.69 -13.81
N THR A 281 -3.51 16.48 -12.70
CA THR A 281 -4.32 17.51 -12.07
C THR A 281 -3.67 17.99 -10.76
N THR A 282 -4.13 19.14 -10.28
CA THR A 282 -3.81 19.63 -8.94
C THR A 282 -4.92 19.31 -7.93
N GLU A 283 -5.87 18.45 -8.31
CA GLU A 283 -6.98 18.06 -7.45
C GLU A 283 -6.44 17.28 -6.23
N PRO A 284 -6.90 17.59 -5.00
CA PRO A 284 -6.39 16.95 -3.79
C PRO A 284 -6.50 15.43 -3.82
N THR A 285 -7.59 14.88 -4.36
CA THR A 285 -7.82 13.42 -4.45
C THR A 285 -6.79 12.74 -5.34
N ASP A 286 -6.38 13.38 -6.43
CA ASP A 286 -5.41 12.82 -7.38
C ASP A 286 -4.01 12.81 -6.78
N ILE A 287 -3.63 13.89 -6.09
CA ILE A 287 -2.37 13.98 -5.35
C ILE A 287 -2.32 12.90 -4.27
N ARG A 288 -3.40 12.71 -3.50
CA ARG A 288 -3.48 11.66 -2.48
C ARG A 288 -3.41 10.26 -3.07
N THR A 289 -4.06 10.04 -4.22
CA THR A 289 -4.00 8.77 -4.96
C THR A 289 -2.56 8.48 -5.40
N MET A 290 -1.88 9.46 -6.01
CA MET A 290 -0.47 9.38 -6.36
C MET A 290 0.40 9.04 -5.15
N MET A 291 0.17 9.67 -4.00
CA MET A 291 0.92 9.38 -2.78
C MET A 291 0.72 7.93 -2.33
N LEU A 292 -0.53 7.45 -2.28
CA LEU A 292 -0.84 6.09 -1.80
C LEU A 292 -0.38 4.98 -2.76
N ARG A 293 -0.27 5.28 -4.05
CA ARG A 293 0.36 4.40 -5.06
C ARG A 293 1.89 4.45 -5.00
N GLY A 294 2.46 5.61 -4.70
CA GLY A 294 3.90 5.84 -4.69
C GLY A 294 4.59 5.40 -3.40
N LEU A 295 3.89 5.44 -2.25
CA LEU A 295 4.44 5.03 -0.96
C LEU A 295 4.96 3.59 -0.96
N PRO A 296 4.21 2.58 -1.45
CA PRO A 296 4.73 1.22 -1.55
C PRO A 296 6.00 1.10 -2.39
N ILE A 297 6.06 1.83 -3.51
CA ILE A 297 7.23 1.85 -4.41
C ILE A 297 8.44 2.46 -3.67
N LEU A 298 8.23 3.59 -2.98
CA LEU A 298 9.28 4.28 -2.22
C LEU A 298 9.81 3.42 -1.06
N LEU A 299 8.91 2.72 -0.36
CA LEU A 299 9.20 1.89 0.81
C LEU A 299 9.57 0.44 0.44
N GLN A 300 9.62 0.12 -0.85
CA GLN A 300 9.96 -1.21 -1.38
C GLN A 300 9.01 -2.32 -0.91
N ASP A 301 7.74 -1.97 -0.70
CA ASP A 301 6.65 -2.92 -0.54
C ASP A 301 6.19 -3.44 -1.92
N ASN A 302 5.51 -4.59 -1.95
CA ASN A 302 4.95 -5.18 -3.16
C ASN A 302 3.42 -5.00 -3.18
N PRO A 303 2.90 -4.02 -3.93
CA PRO A 303 1.47 -3.72 -3.93
C PRO A 303 0.64 -4.63 -4.85
N ASN A 304 1.23 -5.56 -5.61
CA ASN A 304 0.52 -6.23 -6.72
C ASN A 304 -0.72 -7.04 -6.28
N ASP A 305 -0.62 -7.76 -5.17
CA ASP A 305 -1.76 -8.53 -4.63
C ASP A 305 -2.67 -7.67 -3.74
N PHE A 306 -2.17 -6.52 -3.27
CA PHE A 306 -2.94 -5.59 -2.46
C PHE A 306 -3.83 -4.67 -3.31
N PHE A 307 -3.30 -4.17 -4.43
CA PHE A 307 -4.01 -3.38 -5.42
C PHE A 307 -4.28 -4.24 -6.65
N LYS A 308 -5.36 -5.01 -6.61
CA LYS A 308 -5.67 -6.01 -7.63
C LYS A 308 -6.66 -5.46 -8.65
N ALA A 309 -6.27 -5.40 -9.92
CA ALA A 309 -7.21 -5.08 -11.00
C ALA A 309 -8.17 -6.24 -11.25
N CYS A 310 -9.44 -5.92 -11.52
CA CYS A 310 -10.49 -6.88 -11.79
C CYS A 310 -11.59 -6.30 -12.68
N PHE A 311 -12.44 -7.16 -13.22
CA PHE A 311 -13.67 -6.79 -13.93
C PHE A 311 -14.91 -7.04 -13.06
N ASP A 312 -16.03 -6.43 -13.43
CA ASP A 312 -17.32 -6.71 -12.76
C ASP A 312 -17.86 -8.11 -13.04
N SER A 313 -17.36 -8.76 -14.09
CA SER A 313 -17.69 -10.14 -14.48
C SER A 313 -16.86 -11.19 -13.73
N ASP A 314 -15.84 -10.79 -12.96
CA ASP A 314 -14.99 -11.72 -12.23
C ASP A 314 -15.73 -12.34 -11.03
N ASP A 315 -15.72 -13.67 -10.97
CA ASP A 315 -16.36 -14.43 -9.89
C ASP A 315 -15.58 -14.34 -8.56
N ASP A 316 -16.29 -14.57 -7.44
CA ASP A 316 -15.74 -14.64 -6.08
C ASP A 316 -14.49 -15.54 -5.96
N ASP A 317 -14.42 -16.61 -6.77
CA ASP A 317 -13.33 -17.57 -6.76
C ASP A 317 -11.99 -16.98 -7.22
N SER A 318 -12.03 -15.89 -7.99
CA SER A 318 -10.84 -15.20 -8.53
C SER A 318 -9.95 -14.61 -7.44
N TYR A 319 -10.49 -14.42 -6.23
CA TYR A 319 -9.83 -13.68 -5.16
C TYR A 319 -9.60 -14.48 -3.88
N GLN A 320 -9.85 -15.79 -3.88
CA GLN A 320 -9.71 -16.63 -2.68
C GLN A 320 -8.31 -16.58 -2.03
N HIS A 321 -7.28 -16.25 -2.81
CA HIS A 321 -5.89 -16.14 -2.35
C HIS A 321 -5.56 -14.79 -1.71
N ILE A 322 -6.47 -13.81 -1.74
CA ILE A 322 -6.23 -12.45 -1.25
C ILE A 322 -6.69 -12.36 0.21
N ASP A 323 -5.74 -12.29 1.14
CA ASP A 323 -6.01 -12.11 2.56
C ASP A 323 -6.62 -10.73 2.85
N ILE A 324 -6.07 -9.68 2.23
CA ILE A 324 -6.50 -8.30 2.44
C ILE A 324 -6.04 -7.42 1.26
N GLY A 325 -6.95 -6.62 0.71
CA GLY A 325 -6.63 -5.76 -0.43
C GLY A 325 -7.76 -4.84 -0.86
N ILE A 326 -7.50 -4.15 -1.96
CA ILE A 326 -8.43 -3.27 -2.67
C ILE A 326 -8.48 -3.74 -4.11
N LEU A 327 -9.68 -4.09 -4.57
CA LEU A 327 -9.94 -4.41 -5.96
C LEU A 327 -10.20 -3.11 -6.74
N LEU A 328 -9.53 -2.96 -7.86
CA LEU A 328 -9.70 -1.88 -8.83
C LEU A 328 -10.59 -2.42 -9.94
N VAL A 329 -11.86 -2.03 -9.92
CA VAL A 329 -12.82 -2.50 -10.91
C VAL A 329 -12.67 -1.67 -12.17
N GLU A 330 -12.29 -2.32 -13.26
CA GLU A 330 -12.15 -1.72 -14.58
C GLU A 330 -13.39 -1.97 -15.44
N GLN A 331 -13.58 -1.15 -16.48
CA GLN A 331 -14.65 -1.36 -17.45
C GLN A 331 -14.36 -2.59 -18.33
N GLU A 332 -15.40 -3.35 -18.65
CA GLU A 332 -15.30 -4.52 -19.52
C GLU A 332 -14.65 -4.16 -20.87
N GLY A 333 -13.61 -4.90 -21.27
CA GLY A 333 -12.85 -4.62 -22.50
C GLY A 333 -11.73 -3.59 -22.34
N ALA A 334 -11.53 -3.00 -21.16
CA ALA A 334 -10.28 -2.31 -20.85
C ALA A 334 -9.13 -3.32 -20.90
N MET A 335 -8.01 -2.94 -21.53
CA MET A 335 -6.76 -3.67 -21.34
C MET A 335 -6.43 -3.57 -19.84
N LEU A 336 -6.28 -4.69 -19.13
CA LEU A 336 -5.80 -4.74 -17.75
C LEU A 336 -4.32 -4.30 -17.72
N SER A 337 -4.05 -3.05 -18.06
CA SER A 337 -2.70 -2.50 -18.12
C SER A 337 -2.34 -1.98 -16.74
N SER A 338 -1.72 -2.86 -15.95
CA SER A 338 -1.03 -2.57 -14.68
C SER A 338 -1.91 -2.09 -13.51
N SER A 339 -1.47 -2.41 -12.29
CA SER A 339 -2.03 -1.94 -11.02
C SER A 339 -1.85 -0.43 -10.76
N MET A 340 -1.44 0.34 -11.79
CA MET A 340 -1.08 1.75 -11.69
C MET A 340 -2.17 2.69 -12.20
N HIS A 341 -3.23 2.20 -12.84
CA HIS A 341 -4.33 3.05 -13.27
C HIS A 341 -4.91 3.84 -12.07
N LEU A 342 -4.86 5.17 -12.17
CA LEU A 342 -5.27 6.07 -11.10
C LEU A 342 -6.80 6.13 -10.91
N TYR A 343 -7.58 5.75 -11.93
CA TYR A 343 -9.01 6.01 -12.00
C TYR A 343 -9.83 4.78 -12.40
N PRO A 344 -9.86 3.71 -11.59
CA PRO A 344 -10.78 2.59 -11.83
C PRO A 344 -12.23 3.07 -11.81
N ALA A 345 -13.14 2.32 -12.45
CA ALA A 345 -14.56 2.62 -12.49
C ALA A 345 -15.22 2.57 -11.11
N SER A 346 -14.78 1.63 -10.26
CA SER A 346 -15.12 1.59 -8.84
C SER A 346 -14.07 0.83 -8.04
N LEU A 347 -14.12 0.97 -6.72
CA LEU A 347 -13.23 0.25 -5.81
C LEU A 347 -14.03 -0.64 -4.85
N LYS A 348 -13.46 -1.81 -4.54
CA LYS A 348 -13.99 -2.76 -3.56
C LYS A 348 -12.91 -3.10 -2.54
N ILE A 349 -13.28 -3.27 -1.27
CA ILE A 349 -12.39 -3.77 -0.22
C ILE A 349 -12.61 -5.26 -0.08
N ILE A 350 -11.51 -6.02 -0.09
CA ILE A 350 -11.52 -7.48 0.08
C ILE A 350 -10.73 -7.90 1.31
N ILE A 351 -11.30 -8.83 2.08
CA ILE A 351 -10.69 -9.44 3.27
C ILE A 351 -11.02 -10.93 3.26
N GLU A 352 -10.03 -11.80 3.47
CA GLU A 352 -10.15 -13.27 3.43
C GLU A 352 -10.89 -13.77 2.18
N GLY A 353 -10.55 -13.21 1.01
CA GLY A 353 -11.17 -13.55 -0.27
C GLY A 353 -12.63 -13.10 -0.43
N LYS A 354 -13.16 -12.27 0.48
CA LYS A 354 -14.54 -11.78 0.45
C LYS A 354 -14.62 -10.27 0.32
N VAL A 355 -15.46 -9.81 -0.62
CA VAL A 355 -15.75 -8.38 -0.78
C VAL A 355 -16.60 -7.92 0.40
N VAL A 356 -16.01 -7.08 1.26
CA VAL A 356 -16.66 -6.57 2.48
C VAL A 356 -17.27 -5.18 2.29
N MET A 357 -16.78 -4.43 1.31
CA MET A 357 -17.33 -3.14 0.89
C MET A 357 -17.13 -2.96 -0.62
N GLY A 358 -18.08 -2.35 -1.30
CA GLY A 358 -17.99 -2.02 -2.72
C GLY A 358 -18.48 -0.61 -3.03
N ASN A 359 -18.41 -0.23 -4.31
CA ASN A 359 -18.83 1.09 -4.82
C ASN A 359 -18.13 2.27 -4.11
N ILE A 360 -16.85 2.11 -3.79
CA ILE A 360 -16.05 3.18 -3.20
C ILE A 360 -15.53 4.08 -4.34
N GLU A 361 -15.69 5.39 -4.17
CA GLU A 361 -15.44 6.40 -5.21
C GLU A 361 -13.95 6.57 -5.54
N ASP A 362 -13.08 6.59 -4.52
CA ASP A 362 -11.68 6.96 -4.68
C ASP A 362 -10.73 6.12 -3.81
N LEU A 363 -9.49 5.99 -4.28
CA LEU A 363 -8.46 5.18 -3.64
C LEU A 363 -8.10 5.67 -2.22
N PRO A 364 -7.92 6.97 -1.97
CA PRO A 364 -7.69 7.49 -0.61
C PRO A 364 -8.75 7.05 0.38
N ARG A 365 -10.03 7.12 0.00
CA ARG A 365 -11.15 6.67 0.82
C ARG A 365 -11.10 5.16 1.04
N ALA A 366 -10.85 4.37 0.01
CA ALA A 366 -10.72 2.90 0.13
C ALA A 366 -9.59 2.50 1.09
N VAL A 367 -8.40 3.11 0.98
CA VAL A 367 -7.27 2.84 1.87
C VAL A 367 -7.56 3.28 3.31
N CYS A 368 -8.18 4.45 3.49
CA CYS A 368 -8.56 4.96 4.81
C CYS A 368 -9.55 4.01 5.52
N LEU A 369 -10.57 3.55 4.80
CA LEU A 369 -11.56 2.61 5.32
C LEU A 369 -10.96 1.24 5.64
N LEU A 370 -10.12 0.71 4.75
CA LEU A 370 -9.42 -0.56 4.99
C LEU A 370 -8.49 -0.47 6.21
N PHE A 371 -7.82 0.67 6.39
CA PHE A 371 -7.01 0.91 7.58
C PHE A 371 -7.87 0.91 8.86
N GLY A 372 -9.06 1.53 8.82
CA GLY A 372 -10.03 1.45 9.92
C GLY A 372 -10.50 0.03 10.22
N LEU A 373 -10.83 -0.74 9.18
CA LEU A 373 -11.21 -2.16 9.31
C LEU A 373 -10.08 -3.01 9.90
N ALA A 374 -8.82 -2.73 9.57
CA ALA A 374 -7.68 -3.45 10.15
C ALA A 374 -7.59 -3.29 11.68
N TYR A 375 -8.13 -2.22 12.26
CA TYR A 375 -8.28 -2.05 13.71
C TYR A 375 -9.56 -2.70 14.21
N ALA A 376 -10.69 -2.40 13.57
CA ALA A 376 -12.01 -2.91 13.94
C ALA A 376 -12.03 -4.45 14.07
N LEU A 377 -11.37 -5.13 13.12
CA LEU A 377 -11.30 -6.59 13.01
C LEU A 377 -10.00 -7.18 13.58
N HIS A 378 -9.16 -6.38 14.22
CA HIS A 378 -7.86 -6.81 14.79
C HIS A 378 -6.94 -7.54 13.78
N LEU A 379 -6.96 -7.13 12.51
CA LEU A 379 -6.20 -7.79 11.44
C LEU A 379 -4.71 -7.52 11.56
N ASN A 380 -3.87 -8.43 11.07
CA ASN A 380 -2.47 -8.11 10.82
C ASN A 380 -2.35 -7.21 9.58
N TYR A 381 -1.32 -6.36 9.54
CA TYR A 381 -1.04 -5.63 8.30
C TYR A 381 -0.56 -6.60 7.21
N PRO A 382 -0.95 -6.39 5.94
CA PRO A 382 -0.52 -7.24 4.84
C PRO A 382 1.01 -7.29 4.80
N LYS A 383 1.58 -8.50 4.74
CA LYS A 383 3.05 -8.68 4.75
C LYS A 383 3.72 -7.95 3.59
N SER A 384 3.06 -7.94 2.43
CA SER A 384 3.50 -7.29 1.20
C SER A 384 3.47 -5.76 1.27
N MET A 385 2.73 -5.18 2.22
CA MET A 385 2.51 -3.73 2.39
C MET A 385 2.90 -3.24 3.80
N LYS A 386 3.80 -3.97 4.46
CA LYS A 386 4.09 -3.78 5.88
C LYS A 386 4.60 -2.38 6.17
N HIS A 387 5.56 -1.88 5.40
CA HIS A 387 6.18 -0.58 5.66
C HIS A 387 5.22 0.57 5.37
N THR A 388 4.39 0.41 4.34
CA THR A 388 3.35 1.37 3.98
C THR A 388 2.31 1.50 5.08
N PHE A 389 1.80 0.38 5.61
CA PHE A 389 0.84 0.44 6.72
C PHE A 389 1.47 0.96 8.02
N GLN A 390 2.76 0.72 8.26
CA GLN A 390 3.48 1.34 9.37
C GLN A 390 3.58 2.85 9.22
N PHE A 391 3.89 3.35 8.02
CA PHE A 391 3.89 4.78 7.70
C PHE A 391 2.49 5.39 7.85
N ILE A 392 1.44 4.72 7.34
CA ILE A 392 0.06 5.16 7.53
C ILE A 392 -0.27 5.25 9.03
N GLN A 393 0.11 4.26 9.82
CA GLN A 393 -0.14 4.27 11.27
C GLN A 393 0.56 5.45 11.95
N GLN A 394 1.86 5.63 11.72
CA GLN A 394 2.69 6.56 12.47
C GLN A 394 2.56 8.01 11.98
N ASP A 395 2.61 8.22 10.66
CA ASP A 395 2.71 9.55 10.06
C ASP A 395 1.36 10.08 9.61
N LEU A 396 0.53 9.22 8.98
CA LEU A 396 -0.79 9.67 8.49
C LEU A 396 -1.83 9.71 9.61
N SER A 397 -2.04 8.60 10.32
CA SER A 397 -3.07 8.50 11.38
C SER A 397 -2.55 8.89 12.77
N ARG A 398 -1.24 9.17 12.90
CA ARG A 398 -0.56 9.58 14.14
C ARG A 398 -0.77 8.62 15.31
N VAL A 399 -1.03 7.35 15.06
CA VAL A 399 -1.28 6.36 16.10
C VAL A 399 0.06 5.89 16.67
N PRO A 400 0.32 6.06 17.97
CA PRO A 400 1.60 5.67 18.57
C PRO A 400 1.80 4.14 18.49
N GLU A 401 3.06 3.69 18.37
CA GLU A 401 3.37 2.28 18.62
C GLU A 401 3.05 1.93 20.08
N SER A 402 2.60 0.70 20.31
CA SER A 402 2.46 0.21 21.70
C SER A 402 3.84 0.20 22.34
N PRO A 403 4.00 0.65 23.59
CA PRO A 403 5.32 0.70 24.23
C PRO A 403 5.96 -0.69 24.21
N ARG A 404 7.13 -0.79 23.57
CA ARG A 404 7.96 -1.99 23.69
C ARG A 404 8.44 -2.05 25.13
N MET A 405 7.95 -3.03 25.88
CA MET A 405 8.52 -3.31 27.20
C MET A 405 10.01 -3.62 26.99
N PRO A 406 10.91 -3.00 27.77
CA PRO A 406 12.33 -3.35 27.71
C PRO A 406 12.45 -4.85 27.97
N HIS A 407 13.17 -5.54 27.10
CA HIS A 407 13.54 -6.94 27.31
C HIS A 407 14.24 -7.03 28.67
N GLN A 408 13.66 -7.80 29.59
CA GLN A 408 14.33 -8.20 30.84
C GLN A 408 15.38 -9.26 30.55
#